data_AF-A0A4Y2E222-F1
#
_entry.id   AF-A0A4Y2E222-F1
#
_cell.length_a   1.000
_cell.length_b   1.000
_cell.length_c   1.000
_cell.angle_alpha   90.00
_cell.angle_beta   90.00
_cell.angle_gamma   90.00
#
_symmetry.space_group_name_H-M   'P 1'
#
loop_
_entity.id
_entity.type
_entity.pdbx_description
1 polymer ?
#
loop_
_entity_poly.entity_id
_entity_poly.type
_entity_poly.pdbx_seq_one_letter_code
_entity_poly.pdbx_strand_id
1 'polypeptide(L)'
;MVWAVFGFNGQVSLAFLDGRQNSSKYIETLENHLMLFSENIGGLNWEYQHDNAPIHTSIATKNYVNSKNITVLEWPPMRPDLNPIENVYYVSEAI
;
A
#
# COMPACT_ATOMS: atom_id res chain seq x y z
N MET A 1 -4.90 8.84 -10.40
CA MET A 1 -3.70 8.11 -9.93
C MET A 1 -4.09 6.66 -9.76
N VAL A 2 -3.23 5.68 -10.02
CA VAL A 2 -3.52 4.27 -9.73
C VAL A 2 -2.80 3.88 -8.45
N TRP A 3 -3.47 3.12 -7.60
CA TRP A 3 -2.88 2.47 -6.43
C TRP A 3 -3.05 0.97 -6.56
N ALA A 4 -2.01 0.22 -6.21
CA ALA A 4 -2.00 -1.22 -6.26
C ALA A 4 -1.48 -1.80 -4.94
N VAL A 5 -2.01 -2.96 -4.57
CA VAL A 5 -1.44 -3.85 -3.57
C VAL A 5 -1.37 -5.25 -4.14
N PHE A 6 -0.34 -6.00 -3.77
CA PHE A 6 -0.22 -7.40 -4.14
C PHE A 6 0.31 -8.22 -2.96
N GLY A 7 0.00 -9.52 -2.98
CA GLY A 7 0.38 -10.47 -1.95
C GLY A 7 1.37 -11.51 -2.47
N PHE A 8 2.01 -12.23 -1.55
CA PHE A 8 3.00 -13.26 -1.88
C PHE A 8 2.47 -14.36 -2.81
N ASN A 9 1.16 -14.61 -2.78
CA ASN A 9 0.49 -15.61 -3.60
C ASN A 9 0.15 -15.11 -5.02
N GLY A 10 0.64 -13.93 -5.40
CA GLY A 10 0.46 -13.34 -6.73
C GLY A 10 -0.88 -12.64 -6.95
N GLN A 11 -1.75 -12.56 -5.94
CA GLN A 11 -2.99 -11.78 -6.05
C GLN A 11 -2.68 -10.29 -6.01
N VAL A 12 -3.36 -9.52 -6.86
CA VAL A 12 -3.22 -8.07 -7.00
C VAL A 12 -4.60 -7.44 -6.87
N SER A 13 -4.68 -6.30 -6.18
CA SER A 13 -5.85 -5.41 -6.18
C SER A 13 -5.44 -4.03 -6.64
N LEU A 14 -6.29 -3.42 -7.47
CA LEU A 14 -6.06 -2.11 -8.10
C LEU A 14 -7.21 -1.16 -7.77
N ALA A 15 -6.85 0.09 -7.47
CA ALA A 15 -7.78 1.18 -7.21
C ALA A 15 -7.45 2.40 -8.08
N PHE A 16 -8.46 2.96 -8.72
CA PHE A 16 -8.36 4.23 -9.43
C PHE A 16 -8.71 5.37 -8.47
N LEU A 17 -7.70 6.17 -8.12
CA LEU A 17 -7.83 7.24 -7.15
C LEU A 17 -8.05 8.58 -7.85
N ASP A 18 -9.07 9.30 -7.37
CA ASP A 18 -9.48 10.58 -7.94
C ASP A 18 -8.75 11.77 -7.31
N GLY A 19 -8.34 12.69 -8.18
CA GLY A 19 -7.66 13.94 -7.85
C GLY A 19 -6.30 13.77 -7.16
N ARG A 20 -5.81 14.88 -6.61
CA ARG A 20 -4.58 14.91 -5.83
C ARG A 20 -4.77 14.16 -4.51
N GLN A 21 -3.78 13.34 -4.18
CA GLN A 21 -3.79 12.56 -2.94
C GLN A 21 -3.20 13.32 -1.77
N ASN A 22 -3.72 13.02 -0.59
CA ASN A 22 -3.27 13.51 0.71
C ASN A 22 -3.42 12.37 1.72
N SER A 23 -3.03 12.61 2.98
CA SER A 23 -3.12 11.58 4.02
C SER A 23 -4.55 11.05 4.27
N SER A 24 -5.57 11.90 4.21
CA SER A 24 -6.97 11.47 4.41
C SER A 24 -7.41 10.51 3.32
N LYS A 25 -7.19 10.87 2.04
CA LYS A 25 -7.51 10.01 0.91
C LYS A 25 -6.70 8.72 0.89
N TYR A 26 -5.46 8.78 1.36
CA TYR A 26 -4.65 7.58 1.50
C TYR A 26 -5.19 6.64 2.58
N ILE A 27 -5.62 7.18 3.74
CA ILE A 27 -6.30 6.40 4.78
C ILE A 27 -7.58 5.75 4.23
N GLU A 28 -8.40 6.50 3.49
CA GLU A 28 -9.59 5.96 2.81
C GLU A 28 -9.22 4.83 1.83
N THR A 29 -8.09 4.97 1.12
CA THR A 29 -7.58 3.92 0.23
C THR A 29 -7.20 2.65 1.01
N LEU A 30 -6.51 2.81 2.14
CA LEU A 30 -6.16 1.68 3.01
C LEU A 30 -7.41 0.99 3.57
N GLU A 31 -8.39 1.76 4.03
CA GLU A 31 -9.64 1.22 4.58
C GLU A 31 -10.45 0.46 3.52
N ASN A 32 -10.64 1.06 2.35
CA ASN A 32 -11.51 0.49 1.32
C ASN A 32 -10.84 -0.60 0.48
N HIS A 33 -9.51 -0.63 0.41
CA HIS A 33 -8.80 -1.56 -0.49
C HIS A 33 -7.80 -2.46 0.23
N LEU A 34 -6.91 -1.91 1.09
CA LEU A 34 -5.92 -2.75 1.78
C LEU A 34 -6.60 -3.70 2.77
N MET A 35 -7.55 -3.22 3.59
CA MET A 35 -8.20 -4.07 4.58
C MET A 35 -8.98 -5.21 3.93
N LEU A 36 -9.78 -4.91 2.91
CA LEU A 36 -10.50 -5.93 2.13
C LEU A 36 -9.55 -6.92 1.45
N PHE A 37 -8.43 -6.44 0.91
CA PHE A 37 -7.40 -7.32 0.34
C PHE A 37 -6.81 -8.25 1.40
N SER A 38 -6.50 -7.71 2.58
CA SER A 38 -5.88 -8.46 3.66
C SER A 38 -6.79 -9.54 4.26
N GLU A 39 -8.09 -9.26 4.41
CA GLU A 39 -9.08 -10.24 4.88
C GLU A 39 -9.18 -11.45 3.95
N ASN A 40 -9.02 -11.23 2.64
CA ASN A 40 -9.13 -12.29 1.65
C ASN A 40 -7.84 -13.10 1.47
N ILE A 41 -6.67 -12.58 1.85
CA ILE A 41 -5.38 -13.05 1.32
C ILE A 41 -4.28 -13.15 2.38
N GLY A 42 -4.25 -12.24 3.35
CA GLY A 42 -3.12 -12.04 4.25
C GLY A 42 -2.95 -13.10 5.36
N GLY A 43 -3.94 -13.95 5.58
CA GLY A 43 -3.97 -14.79 6.77
C GLY A 43 -3.87 -13.94 8.05
N LEU A 44 -3.41 -14.53 9.16
CA LEU A 44 -3.38 -13.83 10.45
C LEU A 44 -2.15 -12.91 10.66
N ASN A 45 -1.09 -13.02 9.84
CA ASN A 45 0.22 -12.41 10.15
C ASN A 45 0.87 -11.74 8.92
N TRP A 46 0.11 -10.98 8.14
CA TRP A 46 0.68 -10.21 7.04
C TRP A 46 1.35 -8.93 7.56
N GLU A 47 2.38 -8.49 6.85
CA GLU A 47 3.05 -7.21 7.08
C GLU A 47 2.83 -6.32 5.86
N TYR A 48 2.66 -5.03 6.11
CA TYR A 48 2.42 -4.05 5.07
C TYR A 48 3.71 -3.35 4.65
N GLN A 49 3.93 -3.27 3.35
CA GLN A 49 5.01 -2.47 2.77
C GLN A 49 4.43 -1.28 2.03
N HIS A 50 4.93 -0.08 2.34
CA HIS A 50 4.76 1.12 1.53
C HIS A 50 6.03 1.96 1.56
N ASP A 51 6.19 2.89 0.62
CA ASP A 51 7.32 3.81 0.63
C ASP A 51 7.15 4.91 1.69
N ASN A 52 8.20 5.72 1.87
CA ASN A 52 8.21 6.81 2.83
C ASN A 52 7.63 8.13 2.28
N ALA A 53 6.70 8.08 1.32
CA ALA A 53 6.08 9.32 0.82
C ALA A 53 5.48 10.15 1.98
N PRO A 54 5.46 11.49 1.90
CA PRO A 54 5.00 12.35 3.00
C PRO A 54 3.57 12.04 3.48
N ILE A 55 2.69 11.59 2.57
CA ILE A 55 1.32 11.20 2.91
C ILE A 55 1.26 9.85 3.64
N HIS A 56 2.21 8.94 3.40
CA HIS A 56 2.30 7.64 4.05
C HIS A 56 2.90 7.76 5.46
N THR A 57 3.87 8.66 5.64
CA THR A 57 4.58 8.87 6.91
C THR A 57 3.97 9.95 7.79
N SER A 58 2.87 10.57 7.36
CA SER A 58 2.15 11.59 8.13
C SER A 58 1.62 11.05 9.46
N ILE A 59 1.44 11.93 10.45
CA ILE A 59 0.90 11.57 11.78
C ILE A 59 -0.47 10.90 11.64
N ALA A 60 -1.33 11.43 10.76
CA ALA A 60 -2.67 10.86 10.53
C ALA A 60 -2.60 9.41 10.05
N THR A 61 -1.76 9.13 9.05
CA THR A 61 -1.60 7.79 8.50
C THR A 61 -0.99 6.83 9.51
N LYS A 62 0.05 7.25 10.24
CA LYS A 62 0.66 6.43 11.31
C LYS A 62 -0.35 6.08 12.39
N ASN A 63 -1.16 7.05 12.82
CA ASN A 63 -2.21 6.81 13.82
C ASN A 63 -3.26 5.81 13.31
N TYR A 64 -3.68 5.94 12.05
CA TYR A 64 -4.63 5.01 11.44
C TYR A 64 -4.06 3.58 11.37
N VAL A 65 -2.86 3.41 10.83
CA VAL A 65 -2.17 2.12 10.73
C VAL A 65 -2.05 1.46 12.11
N ASN A 66 -1.61 2.22 13.11
CA ASN A 66 -1.52 1.74 14.49
C ASN A 66 -2.89 1.33 15.05
N SER A 67 -3.95 2.10 14.77
CA SER A 67 -5.31 1.78 15.23
C SER A 67 -5.87 0.49 14.63
N LYS A 68 -5.38 0.08 13.46
CA LYS A 68 -5.76 -1.16 12.77
C LYS A 68 -4.81 -2.33 13.10
N ASN A 69 -3.83 -2.13 13.98
CA ASN A 69 -2.78 -3.10 14.33
C ASN A 69 -2.02 -3.63 13.10
N ILE A 70 -1.82 -2.77 12.10
CA ILE A 70 -1.07 -3.13 10.89
C ILE A 70 0.42 -2.99 11.19
N THR A 71 1.18 -4.08 11.06
CA THR A 71 2.64 -4.05 11.10
C THR A 71 3.16 -3.48 9.78
N VAL A 72 3.87 -2.35 9.81
CA VAL A 72 4.50 -1.75 8.63
C VAL A 72 5.98 -2.07 8.61
N LEU A 73 6.47 -2.57 7.48
CA LEU A 73 7.88 -2.80 7.24
C LEU A 73 8.64 -1.47 7.14
N GLU A 74 9.77 -1.39 7.82
CA GLU A 74 10.66 -0.24 7.69
C GLU A 74 11.22 -0.16 6.27
N TRP A 75 11.01 0.98 5.61
CA TRP A 75 11.45 1.19 4.24
C TRP A 75 12.67 2.13 4.18
N PRO A 76 13.77 1.76 3.49
CA PRO A 76 14.88 2.67 3.30
C PRO A 76 14.50 3.80 2.31
N PRO A 77 14.95 5.05 2.55
CA PRO A 77 14.65 6.16 1.65
C PRO A 77 15.29 5.96 0.27
N MET A 78 14.58 6.37 -0.79
CA MET A 78 15.07 6.39 -2.17
C MET A 78 15.52 5.01 -2.71
N ARG A 79 14.84 3.94 -2.31
CA ARG A 79 15.09 2.57 -2.77
C ARG A 79 13.89 1.97 -3.50
N PRO A 80 13.54 2.48 -4.70
CA PRO A 80 12.47 1.89 -5.51
C PRO A 80 12.84 0.48 -5.98
N ASP A 81 14.14 0.20 -6.19
CA ASP A 81 14.67 -1.11 -6.61
C ASP A 81 14.34 -2.25 -5.64
N LEU A 82 14.13 -1.92 -4.36
CA LEU A 82 13.74 -2.90 -3.35
C LEU A 82 12.24 -3.16 -3.35
N ASN A 83 11.43 -2.25 -3.91
CA ASN A 83 9.98 -2.31 -3.81
C ASN A 83 9.42 -3.24 -4.91
N PRO A 84 8.93 -4.45 -4.58
CA PRO A 84 8.59 -5.40 -5.63
C PRO A 84 7.36 -4.98 -6.45
N ILE A 85 6.54 -4.03 -5.97
CA ILE A 85 5.43 -3.48 -6.77
C ILE A 85 5.92 -2.77 -8.04
N GLU A 86 7.15 -2.24 -8.05
CA GLU A 86 7.72 -1.60 -9.24
C GLU A 86 7.85 -2.58 -10.40
N ASN A 87 8.13 -3.86 -10.11
CA ASN A 87 8.15 -4.91 -11.13
C ASN A 87 6.74 -5.18 -11.68
N VAL A 88 5.71 -5.11 -10.84
CA VAL A 88 4.31 -5.29 -11.27
C VAL A 88 3.92 -4.15 -12.21
N TYR A 89 4.27 -2.91 -11.87
CA TYR A 89 4.02 -1.76 -12.73
C TYR A 89 4.77 -1.87 -14.06
N TYR A 90 6.06 -2.23 -14.02
CA TYR A 90 6.87 -2.38 -15.24
C TYR A 90 6.27 -3.41 -16.22
N VAL A 91 5.81 -4.56 -15.71
CA VAL A 91 5.13 -5.55 -16.55
C VAL A 91 3.80 -5.01 -17.09
N SER A 92 3.04 -4.26 -16.29
CA SER A 92 1.75 -3.71 -16.74
C SER A 92 1.86 -2.63 -17.82
N GLU A 93 2.99 -1.92 -17.88
CA GLU A 93 3.25 -0.93 -18.93
C GLU A 93 3.79 -1.54 -20.23
N ALA A 94 4.26 -2.79 -20.18
CA ALA A 94 4.82 -3.51 -21.32
C ALA A 94 3.78 -4.22 -22.19
N ILE A 95 2.49 -4.13 -21.83
CA ILE A 95 1.33 -4.75 -22.49
C ILE A 95 0.41 -3.66 -23.02
#